data_AF-A0A0B6EPR7-F1
#
_entry.id   AF-A0A0B6EPR7-F1
#
_cell.length_a   1.000
_cell.length_b   1.000
_cell.length_c   1.000
_cell.angle_alpha   90.00
_cell.angle_beta   90.00
_cell.angle_gamma   90.00
#
_symmetry.space_group_name_H-M   'P 1'
#
loop_
_entity.id
_entity.type
_entity.pdbx_description
1 polymer ?
#
loop_
_entity_poly.entity_id
_entity_poly.type
_entity_poly.pdbx_seq_one_letter_code
_entity_poly.pdbx_strand_id
1 'polypeptide(L)'
;MNAFRRVSRLSATAVLTTALAVSGASAAQAQDINQLSSQATEQINSLQIELPAQAYDVAKQLNVQLPAFIKKPTPAVAHELVGATHAHLLKQGHHADGNAKNIAQEWADQAAAGKVTFHENAGDGLTHLEEGSGNIYKLTESEAKDRVNWLNRDVPVTKTDGTGFGVAQSYDGTYVYVAEYFFNK
;
A
#
# COMPACT_ATOMS: atom_id res chain seq x y z
N MET A 1 -63.92 -0.02 -21.81
CA MET A 1 -64.03 -1.26 -21.02
C MET A 1 -62.63 -1.76 -20.73
N ASN A 2 -62.29 -1.88 -19.45
CA ASN A 2 -61.39 -2.87 -18.79
C ASN A 2 -60.01 -3.16 -19.41
N ALA A 3 -58.89 -3.33 -18.70
CA ALA A 3 -58.57 -3.26 -17.28
C ALA A 3 -57.04 -3.41 -17.14
N PHE A 4 -56.54 -2.83 -16.05
CA PHE A 4 -55.25 -2.98 -15.35
C PHE A 4 -54.35 -4.21 -15.58
N ARG A 5 -53.03 -3.98 -15.43
CA ARG A 5 -52.08 -4.61 -14.44
C ARG A 5 -50.66 -4.57 -15.02
N ARG A 6 -49.54 -4.44 -14.30
CA ARG A 6 -49.15 -4.04 -12.93
C ARG A 6 -47.63 -3.89 -13.02
N VAL A 7 -47.09 -2.81 -12.49
CA VAL A 7 -45.64 -2.59 -12.30
C VAL A 7 -45.22 -3.34 -11.03
N SER A 8 -44.23 -4.24 -11.12
CA SER A 8 -43.61 -4.85 -9.94
C SER A 8 -42.23 -4.22 -9.73
N ARG A 9 -42.17 -3.17 -8.91
CA ARG A 9 -40.94 -2.74 -8.23
C ARG A 9 -40.98 -3.37 -6.84
N LEU A 10 -40.11 -4.35 -6.62
CA LEU A 10 -39.86 -4.90 -5.28
C LEU A 10 -38.93 -3.92 -4.56
N SER A 11 -39.52 -3.00 -3.80
CA SER A 11 -38.82 -2.25 -2.76
C SER A 11 -38.83 -3.12 -1.51
N ALA A 12 -37.68 -3.68 -1.13
CA ALA A 12 -37.52 -4.37 0.15
C ALA A 12 -37.37 -3.32 1.25
N THR A 13 -38.46 -3.04 1.96
CA THR A 13 -38.46 -2.24 3.19
C THR A 13 -37.92 -3.11 4.31
N ALA A 14 -36.70 -2.86 4.78
CA ALA A 14 -36.19 -3.47 6.00
C ALA A 14 -36.90 -2.84 7.20
N VAL A 15 -37.77 -3.60 7.85
CA VAL A 15 -38.44 -3.20 9.09
C VAL A 15 -37.45 -3.44 10.24
N LEU A 16 -36.96 -2.38 10.88
CA LEU A 16 -36.32 -2.49 12.20
C LEU A 16 -37.41 -2.75 13.24
N THR A 17 -37.57 -4.01 13.64
CA THR A 17 -38.29 -4.37 14.86
C THR A 17 -37.35 -4.25 16.06
N THR A 18 -37.51 -3.19 16.86
CA THR A 18 -36.97 -3.12 18.22
C THR A 18 -37.88 -3.91 19.16
N ALA A 19 -37.52 -5.15 19.48
CA ALA A 19 -38.13 -5.90 20.57
C ALA A 19 -37.29 -5.67 21.85
N LEU A 20 -37.78 -4.81 22.75
CA LEU A 20 -37.31 -4.77 24.13
C LEU A 20 -37.99 -5.90 24.92
N ALA A 21 -37.29 -7.01 25.07
CA ALA A 21 -37.63 -8.05 26.04
C ALA A 21 -36.61 -7.98 27.19
N VAL A 22 -37.03 -7.39 28.31
CA VAL A 22 -36.32 -7.49 29.60
C VAL A 22 -36.80 -8.77 30.26
N SER A 23 -35.97 -9.82 30.25
CA SER A 23 -35.88 -10.82 31.33
C SER A 23 -34.74 -11.81 31.07
N GLY A 24 -33.72 -11.75 31.92
CA GLY A 24 -32.82 -12.87 32.21
C GLY A 24 -31.80 -13.27 31.14
N ALA A 25 -30.84 -12.39 30.81
CA ALA A 25 -29.65 -12.79 30.05
C ALA A 25 -28.49 -13.05 31.03
N SER A 26 -28.13 -14.32 31.14
CA SER A 26 -26.88 -14.82 31.72
C SER A 26 -25.66 -14.17 31.04
N ALA A 27 -24.54 -14.13 31.76
CA ALA A 27 -23.29 -13.42 31.46
C ALA A 27 -22.50 -13.88 30.21
N ALA A 28 -23.17 -14.28 29.12
CA ALA A 28 -22.59 -14.66 27.83
C ALA A 28 -22.59 -13.53 26.78
N GLN A 29 -23.24 -12.39 27.06
CA GLN A 29 -23.38 -11.27 26.10
C GLN A 29 -22.34 -10.14 26.28
N ALA A 30 -21.46 -10.26 27.27
CA ALA A 30 -20.39 -9.29 27.53
C ALA A 30 -19.12 -9.52 26.68
N GLN A 31 -19.03 -10.63 25.93
CA GLN A 31 -17.87 -10.94 25.10
C GLN A 31 -17.82 -10.16 23.77
N ASP A 32 -18.88 -9.44 23.38
CA ASP A 32 -18.97 -8.93 22.01
C ASP A 32 -18.71 -7.41 21.88
N ILE A 33 -18.97 -6.61 22.91
CA ILE A 33 -18.86 -5.13 22.78
C ILE A 33 -17.39 -4.68 22.70
N ASN A 34 -16.49 -5.31 23.45
CA ASN A 34 -15.07 -4.96 23.40
C ASN A 34 -14.41 -5.43 22.09
N GLN A 35 -14.86 -6.54 21.50
CA GLN A 35 -14.36 -6.99 20.19
C GLN A 35 -14.91 -6.11 19.06
N LEU A 36 -16.21 -5.78 19.07
CA LEU A 36 -16.81 -4.82 18.14
C LEU A 36 -16.18 -3.43 18.24
N SER A 37 -15.89 -2.95 19.46
CA SER A 37 -15.23 -1.67 19.68
C SER A 37 -13.78 -1.70 19.18
N SER A 38 -13.05 -2.80 19.39
CA SER A 38 -11.68 -2.96 18.89
C SER A 38 -11.65 -3.03 17.36
N GLN A 39 -12.56 -3.79 16.74
CA GLN A 39 -12.71 -3.86 15.28
C GLN A 39 -13.13 -2.51 14.68
N ALA A 40 -14.06 -1.79 15.31
CA ALA A 40 -14.46 -0.45 14.88
C ALA A 40 -13.30 0.55 15.02
N THR A 41 -12.51 0.45 16.09
CA THR A 41 -11.34 1.32 16.30
C THR A 41 -10.23 1.02 15.30
N GLU A 42 -9.99 -0.25 14.95
CA GLU A 42 -9.07 -0.64 13.88
C GLU A 42 -9.56 -0.18 12.49
N GLN A 43 -10.87 -0.27 12.21
CA GLN A 43 -11.44 0.28 10.99
C GLN A 43 -11.34 1.81 10.92
N ILE A 44 -11.53 2.53 12.03
CA ILE A 44 -11.41 3.99 12.06
C ILE A 44 -9.94 4.41 11.92
N ASN A 45 -9.01 3.71 12.58
CA ASN A 45 -7.58 4.00 12.49
C ASN A 45 -6.96 3.66 11.12
N SER A 46 -7.60 2.79 10.33
CA SER A 46 -7.17 2.46 8.96
C SER A 46 -7.72 3.41 7.90
N LEU A 47 -8.68 4.28 8.24
CA LEU A 47 -9.19 5.31 7.33
C LEU A 47 -8.24 6.51 7.27
N GLN A 48 -7.18 6.38 6.47
CA GLN A 48 -6.35 7.53 6.09
C GLN A 48 -7.00 8.29 4.92
N ILE A 49 -7.19 9.60 5.09
CA ILE A 49 -7.70 10.47 4.04
C ILE A 49 -6.52 11.03 3.26
N GLU A 50 -6.49 10.80 1.95
CA GLU A 50 -5.51 11.41 1.04
C GLU A 50 -6.04 12.76 0.54
N LEU A 51 -5.28 13.82 0.81
CA LEU A 51 -5.60 15.16 0.32
C LEU A 51 -5.13 15.34 -1.13
N PRO A 52 -5.72 16.28 -1.88
CA PRO A 52 -5.13 16.73 -3.15
C PRO A 52 -3.71 17.29 -2.94
N ALA A 53 -2.82 17.12 -3.92
CA ALA A 53 -1.42 17.56 -3.85
C ALA A 53 -1.28 19.02 -3.41
N GLN A 54 -2.13 19.91 -3.93
CA GLN A 54 -2.11 21.34 -3.62
C GLN A 54 -2.40 21.64 -2.15
N ALA A 55 -3.17 20.79 -1.46
CA ALA A 55 -3.48 20.97 -0.05
C ALA A 55 -2.26 20.66 0.84
N TYR A 56 -1.43 19.68 0.47
CA TYR A 56 -0.17 19.42 1.17
C TYR A 56 0.81 20.59 1.00
N ASP A 57 0.89 21.17 -0.19
CA ASP A 57 1.76 22.33 -0.45
C ASP A 57 1.37 23.54 0.40
N VAL A 58 0.07 23.84 0.46
CA VAL A 58 -0.46 24.93 1.30
C VAL A 58 -0.21 24.66 2.79
N ALA A 59 -0.44 23.42 3.25
CA ALA A 59 -0.17 23.05 4.64
C ALA A 59 1.32 23.24 5.00
N LYS A 60 2.23 22.86 4.10
CA LYS A 60 3.68 23.07 4.26
C LYS A 60 4.03 24.56 4.26
N GLN A 61 3.49 25.34 3.32
CA GLN A 61 3.74 26.79 3.22
C GLN A 61 3.29 27.54 4.47
N LEU A 62 2.15 27.14 5.04
CA LEU A 62 1.57 27.77 6.23
C LEU A 62 2.06 27.12 7.54
N ASN A 63 2.96 26.14 7.47
CA ASN A 63 3.48 25.38 8.60
C ASN A 63 2.35 24.78 9.49
N VAL A 64 1.28 24.32 8.85
CA VAL A 64 0.14 23.66 9.49
C VAL A 64 0.47 22.19 9.72
N GLN A 65 0.37 21.74 10.97
CA GLN A 65 0.46 20.31 11.28
C GLN A 65 -0.82 19.60 10.84
N LEU A 66 -0.69 18.66 9.91
CA LEU A 66 -1.81 17.84 9.48
C LEU A 66 -2.15 16.79 10.55
N PRO A 67 -3.44 16.55 10.84
CA PRO A 67 -3.86 15.50 11.76
C PRO A 67 -3.40 14.11 11.30
N ALA A 68 -3.23 13.18 12.26
CA ALA A 68 -2.72 11.83 11.99
C ALA A 68 -3.60 10.96 11.08
N PHE A 69 -4.90 11.28 10.95
CA PHE A 69 -5.81 10.59 10.03
C PHE A 69 -5.63 11.03 8.57
N ILE A 70 -4.81 12.05 8.30
CA ILE A 70 -4.42 12.42 6.94
C ILE A 70 -3.20 11.60 6.54
N LYS A 71 -3.28 10.94 5.39
CA LYS A 71 -2.14 10.21 4.82
C LYS A 71 -0.98 11.16 4.62
N LYS A 72 0.22 10.79 5.05
CA LYS A 72 1.40 11.62 4.79
C LYS A 72 1.75 11.53 3.30
N PRO A 73 2.10 12.64 2.65
CA PRO A 73 2.51 12.61 1.26
C PRO A 73 3.79 11.77 1.13
N THR A 74 3.86 10.98 0.07
CA THR A 74 5.06 10.22 -0.29
C THR A 74 6.22 11.21 -0.53
N PRO A 75 7.39 11.02 0.10
CA PRO A 75 8.52 11.92 -0.09
C PRO A 75 9.04 11.84 -1.53
N ALA A 76 9.48 12.96 -2.08
CA ALA A 76 9.94 13.05 -3.48
C ALA A 76 11.09 12.06 -3.79
N VAL A 77 11.95 11.80 -2.80
CA VAL A 77 13.07 10.86 -2.93
C VAL A 77 12.62 9.43 -3.23
N ALA A 78 11.40 9.03 -2.84
CA ALA A 78 10.88 7.70 -3.16
C ALA A 78 10.69 7.52 -4.67
N HIS A 79 10.20 8.55 -5.36
CA HIS A 79 10.08 8.54 -6.82
C HIS A 79 11.45 8.61 -7.51
N GLU A 80 12.38 9.42 -6.98
CA GLU A 80 13.77 9.44 -7.45
C GLU A 80 14.42 8.05 -7.35
N LEU A 81 14.18 7.35 -6.24
CA LEU A 81 14.73 6.02 -5.99
C LEU A 81 14.22 4.98 -6.99
N VAL A 82 12.92 4.94 -7.27
CA VAL A 82 12.36 4.06 -8.31
C VAL A 82 13.01 4.35 -9.66
N GLY A 83 13.14 5.62 -10.04
CA GLY A 83 13.76 6.02 -11.31
C GLY A 83 15.24 5.63 -11.40
N ALA A 84 16.01 5.88 -10.34
CA ALA A 84 17.42 5.55 -10.28
C ALA A 84 17.67 4.03 -10.32
N THR A 85 16.89 3.25 -9.57
CA THR A 85 16.96 1.79 -9.59
C THR A 85 16.60 1.26 -10.98
N HIS A 86 15.52 1.76 -11.58
CA HIS A 86 15.11 1.36 -12.93
C HIS A 86 16.22 1.63 -13.96
N ALA A 87 16.80 2.83 -13.95
CA ALA A 87 17.89 3.19 -14.86
C ALA A 87 19.13 2.30 -14.65
N HIS A 88 19.44 1.97 -13.39
CA HIS A 88 20.56 1.09 -13.05
C HIS A 88 20.37 -0.33 -13.62
N LEU A 89 19.17 -0.90 -13.47
CA LEU A 89 18.85 -2.25 -13.98
C LEU A 89 18.86 -2.30 -15.53
N LEU A 90 18.39 -1.25 -16.20
CA LEU A 90 18.55 -1.12 -17.65
C LEU A 90 20.04 -1.07 -18.06
N LYS A 91 20.87 -0.32 -17.32
CA LYS A 91 22.32 -0.24 -17.57
C LYS A 91 22.98 -1.61 -17.42
N GLN A 92 22.50 -2.44 -16.49
CA GLN A 92 22.95 -3.82 -16.28
C GLN A 92 22.47 -4.80 -17.37
N GLY A 93 21.55 -4.41 -18.26
CA GLY A 93 21.08 -5.24 -19.37
C GLY A 93 19.74 -5.95 -19.14
N HIS A 94 19.04 -5.64 -18.04
CA HIS A 94 17.65 -6.07 -17.86
C HIS A 94 16.70 -5.27 -18.75
N HIS A 95 15.48 -5.78 -18.94
CA HIS A 95 14.44 -5.12 -19.72
C HIS A 95 13.20 -4.83 -18.88
N ALA A 96 12.67 -3.62 -18.98
CA ALA A 96 11.50 -3.23 -18.21
C ALA A 96 10.27 -4.04 -18.64
N ASP A 97 9.51 -4.55 -17.67
CA ASP A 97 8.30 -5.32 -17.89
C ASP A 97 7.14 -4.77 -17.03
N GLY A 98 5.97 -4.62 -17.67
CA GLY A 98 4.79 -4.05 -17.01
C GLY A 98 4.16 -4.97 -15.97
N ASN A 99 4.19 -6.28 -16.18
CA ASN A 99 3.67 -7.26 -15.24
C ASN A 99 4.59 -7.38 -14.02
N ALA A 100 5.91 -7.44 -14.26
CA ALA A 100 6.90 -7.40 -13.19
C ALA A 100 6.75 -6.13 -12.33
N LYS A 101 6.45 -4.98 -12.95
CA LYS A 101 6.19 -3.73 -12.22
C LYS A 101 4.93 -3.82 -11.34
N ASN A 102 3.86 -4.45 -11.84
CA ASN A 102 2.63 -4.63 -11.06
C ASN A 102 2.87 -5.54 -9.85
N ILE A 103 3.65 -6.62 -10.01
CA ILE A 103 4.05 -7.51 -8.92
C ILE A 103 4.92 -6.76 -7.91
N ALA A 104 5.91 -5.98 -8.37
CA ALA A 104 6.69 -5.12 -7.49
C ALA A 104 5.81 -4.12 -6.71
N GLN A 105 4.78 -3.54 -7.34
CA GLN A 105 3.85 -2.65 -6.65
C GLN A 105 3.07 -3.39 -5.56
N GLU A 106 2.56 -4.59 -5.87
CA GLU A 106 1.89 -5.44 -4.89
C GLU A 106 2.80 -5.71 -3.68
N TRP A 107 4.06 -6.08 -3.91
CA TRP A 107 5.05 -6.32 -2.86
C TRP A 107 5.33 -5.08 -2.01
N ALA A 108 5.49 -3.91 -2.65
CA ALA A 108 5.71 -2.65 -1.94
C ALA A 108 4.50 -2.28 -1.05
N ASP A 109 3.28 -2.51 -1.53
CA ASP A 109 2.05 -2.24 -0.77
C ASP A 109 1.86 -3.25 0.37
N GLN A 110 2.22 -4.52 0.17
CA GLN A 110 2.26 -5.52 1.25
C GLN A 110 3.25 -5.12 2.36
N ALA A 111 4.41 -4.58 2.00
CA ALA A 111 5.38 -4.09 2.95
C ALA A 111 4.89 -2.86 3.73
N ALA A 112 4.30 -1.87 3.05
CA ALA A 112 3.71 -0.71 3.71
C ALA A 112 2.52 -1.07 4.61
N ALA A 113 1.82 -2.16 4.29
CA ALA A 113 0.78 -2.75 5.14
C ALA A 113 1.32 -3.60 6.30
N GLY A 114 2.64 -3.70 6.48
CA GLY A 114 3.28 -4.42 7.58
C GLY A 114 3.24 -5.95 7.45
N LYS A 115 3.00 -6.49 6.25
CA LYS A 115 2.89 -7.95 6.02
C LYS A 115 4.23 -8.63 5.79
N VAL A 116 5.23 -7.88 5.33
CA VAL A 116 6.55 -8.38 4.98
C VAL A 116 7.43 -8.45 6.22
N THR A 117 8.12 -9.57 6.41
CA THR A 117 9.16 -9.70 7.44
C THR A 117 10.47 -9.17 6.89
N PHE A 118 11.13 -8.30 7.65
CA PHE A 118 12.41 -7.72 7.27
C PHE A 118 13.54 -8.31 8.12
N HIS A 119 14.61 -8.70 7.45
CA HIS A 119 15.90 -8.98 8.06
C HIS A 119 16.79 -7.76 7.79
N GLU A 120 17.12 -7.03 8.85
CA GLU A 120 17.69 -5.68 8.76
C GLU A 120 16.75 -4.73 7.98
N ASN A 121 17.16 -4.29 6.79
CA ASN A 121 16.40 -3.39 5.92
C ASN A 121 15.91 -4.06 4.63
N ALA A 122 16.10 -5.37 4.47
CA ALA A 122 15.67 -6.13 3.30
C ALA A 122 14.65 -7.20 3.69
N GLY A 123 13.66 -7.41 2.84
CA GLY A 123 12.66 -8.46 2.98
C GLY A 123 12.33 -9.07 1.62
N ASP A 124 11.77 -10.28 1.65
CA ASP A 124 11.33 -10.98 0.46
C ASP A 124 9.89 -10.60 0.09
N GLY A 125 9.54 -10.81 -1.18
CA GLY A 125 8.15 -10.82 -1.61
C GLY A 125 7.34 -11.96 -0.99
N LEU A 126 6.01 -11.82 -1.00
CA LEU A 126 5.11 -12.85 -0.45
C LEU A 126 4.35 -13.63 -1.52
N THR A 127 4.32 -13.13 -2.76
CA THR A 127 3.53 -13.67 -3.87
C THR A 127 4.40 -13.79 -5.13
N HIS A 128 3.97 -14.57 -6.13
CA HIS A 128 4.69 -14.76 -7.41
C HIS A 128 6.11 -15.38 -7.30
N LEU A 129 6.39 -16.10 -6.21
CA LEU A 129 7.73 -16.66 -5.91
C LEU A 129 8.17 -17.80 -6.86
N GLU A 130 7.23 -18.41 -7.59
CA GLU A 130 7.52 -19.45 -8.59
C GLU A 130 7.83 -18.84 -9.98
N GLU A 131 7.38 -17.61 -10.22
CA GLU A 131 7.51 -16.90 -11.51
C GLU A 131 8.79 -16.06 -11.55
N GLY A 132 9.30 -15.68 -10.38
CA GLY A 132 10.42 -14.75 -10.26
C GLY A 132 10.91 -14.58 -8.83
N SER A 133 11.85 -13.66 -8.68
CA SER A 133 12.49 -13.34 -7.40
C SER A 133 12.83 -11.86 -7.33
N GLY A 134 13.18 -11.39 -6.14
CA GLY A 134 13.48 -9.98 -5.93
C GLY A 134 13.56 -9.64 -4.45
N ASN A 135 13.69 -8.35 -4.16
CA ASN A 135 13.81 -7.85 -2.79
C ASN A 135 12.93 -6.64 -2.58
N ILE A 136 12.51 -6.44 -1.34
CA ILE A 136 11.87 -5.23 -0.83
C ILE A 136 12.83 -4.57 0.15
N TYR A 137 13.17 -3.31 -0.07
CA TYR A 137 14.00 -2.53 0.84
C TYR A 137 13.13 -1.57 1.65
N LYS A 138 13.30 -1.60 2.97
CA LYS A 138 12.70 -0.66 3.92
C LYS A 138 13.69 0.43 4.28
N LEU A 139 13.43 1.66 3.85
CA LEU A 139 14.37 2.77 3.96
C LEU A 139 13.72 3.97 4.63
N THR A 140 14.47 4.65 5.49
CA THR A 140 14.16 6.03 5.88
C THR A 140 14.34 6.97 4.68
N GLU A 141 13.82 8.19 4.76
CA GLU A 141 14.00 9.19 3.71
C GLU A 141 15.50 9.50 3.45
N SER A 142 16.33 9.52 4.50
CA SER A 142 17.77 9.72 4.40
C SER A 142 18.46 8.56 3.68
N GLU A 143 18.15 7.32 4.06
CA GLU A 143 18.74 6.13 3.43
C GLU A 143 18.30 6.00 1.97
N ALA A 144 17.06 6.35 1.65
CA ALA A 144 16.59 6.44 0.28
C ALA A 144 17.39 7.47 -0.52
N LYS A 145 17.72 8.63 0.07
CA LYS A 145 18.55 9.65 -0.57
C LYS A 145 19.97 9.17 -0.81
N ASP A 146 20.58 8.51 0.17
CA ASP A 146 21.92 7.95 0.04
C ASP A 146 21.97 6.88 -1.05
N ARG A 147 20.94 6.04 -1.13
CA ARG A 147 20.82 5.03 -2.19
C ARG A 147 20.65 5.66 -3.57
N VAL A 148 19.82 6.69 -3.72
CA VAL A 148 19.70 7.47 -4.97
C VAL A 148 21.05 8.04 -5.40
N ASN A 149 21.76 8.67 -4.46
CA ASN A 149 23.09 9.23 -4.72
C ASN A 149 24.07 8.16 -5.18
N TRP A 150 24.05 6.98 -4.56
CA TRP A 150 24.89 5.86 -4.96
C TRP A 150 24.55 5.34 -6.36
N LEU A 151 23.26 5.13 -6.67
CA LEU A 151 22.78 4.64 -7.96
C LEU A 151 23.12 5.60 -9.11
N ASN A 152 23.08 6.90 -8.84
CA ASN A 152 23.39 7.94 -9.81
C ASN A 152 24.89 8.17 -10.04
N ARG A 153 25.77 7.52 -9.28
CA ARG A 153 27.20 7.53 -9.60
C ARG A 153 27.39 6.80 -10.91
N ASP A 154 28.16 7.38 -11.83
CA ASP A 154 28.49 6.72 -13.09
C ASP A 154 29.56 5.63 -12.86
N VAL A 155 29.16 4.57 -12.16
CA VAL A 155 29.97 3.39 -11.94
C VAL A 155 29.80 2.43 -13.12
N PRO A 156 30.88 1.79 -13.60
CA PRO A 156 30.77 0.69 -14.54
C PRO A 156 29.88 -0.40 -13.95
N VAL A 157 28.97 -0.93 -14.76
CA VAL A 157 28.15 -2.09 -14.40
C VAL A 157 28.50 -3.24 -15.33
N THR A 158 28.58 -4.43 -14.77
CA THR A 158 28.73 -5.65 -15.57
C THR A 158 27.39 -5.92 -16.25
N LYS A 159 27.38 -5.89 -17.59
CA LYS A 159 26.17 -6.26 -18.33
C LYS A 159 25.94 -7.76 -18.20
N THR A 160 24.68 -8.11 -17.96
CA THR A 160 24.20 -9.48 -18.01
C THR A 160 23.19 -9.62 -19.15
N ASP A 161 22.94 -10.86 -19.56
CA ASP A 161 21.71 -11.20 -20.28
C ASP A 161 20.57 -11.09 -19.25
N GLY A 162 19.83 -9.98 -19.26
CA GLY A 162 18.92 -9.63 -18.19
C GLY A 162 17.49 -10.15 -18.39
N THR A 163 16.79 -10.38 -17.29
CA THR A 163 15.37 -10.76 -17.25
C THR A 163 14.44 -9.56 -17.26
N GLY A 164 13.14 -9.83 -17.47
CA GLY A 164 12.08 -8.85 -17.34
C GLY A 164 11.95 -8.40 -15.89
N PHE A 165 12.02 -7.09 -15.64
CA PHE A 165 12.01 -6.56 -14.29
C PHE A 165 10.97 -5.45 -14.07
N GLY A 166 10.62 -5.26 -12.80
CA GLY A 166 9.77 -4.19 -12.30
C GLY A 166 10.35 -3.56 -11.06
N VAL A 167 10.13 -2.26 -10.91
CA VAL A 167 10.47 -1.52 -9.68
C VAL A 167 9.28 -0.65 -9.30
N ALA A 168 8.92 -0.69 -8.04
CA ALA A 168 7.81 0.09 -7.49
C ALA A 168 8.10 0.52 -6.06
N GLN A 169 7.28 1.41 -5.54
CA GLN A 169 7.43 1.88 -4.17
C GLN A 169 6.08 2.07 -3.47
N SER A 170 6.12 2.06 -2.15
CA SER A 170 5.02 2.43 -1.27
C SER A 170 5.57 3.13 -0.02
N TYR A 171 4.73 3.88 0.69
CA TYR A 171 5.12 4.68 1.84
C TYR A 171 4.07 4.58 2.94
N ASP A 172 4.50 4.20 4.15
CA ASP A 172 3.61 4.04 5.32
C ASP A 172 3.49 5.31 6.19
N GLY A 173 4.14 6.40 5.78
CA GLY A 173 4.24 7.62 6.59
C GLY A 173 5.51 7.73 7.44
N THR A 174 6.38 6.71 7.42
CA THR A 174 7.65 6.68 8.14
C THR A 174 8.77 6.12 7.26
N TYR A 175 8.53 5.00 6.57
CA TYR A 175 9.49 4.31 5.73
C TYR A 175 9.03 4.25 4.29
N VAL A 176 9.97 4.45 3.37
CA VAL A 176 9.84 4.17 1.94
C VAL A 176 10.18 2.71 1.72
N TYR A 177 9.25 1.97 1.14
CA TYR A 177 9.44 0.59 0.72
C TYR A 177 9.65 0.57 -0.79
N VAL A 178 10.81 0.09 -1.25
CA VAL A 178 11.09 -0.08 -2.68
C VAL A 178 11.22 -1.55 -2.99
N ALA A 179 10.37 -2.05 -3.87
CA ALA A 179 10.39 -3.43 -4.32
C ALA A 179 11.00 -3.51 -5.72
N GLU A 180 11.88 -4.48 -5.90
CA GLU A 180 12.45 -4.90 -7.17
C GLU A 180 11.98 -6.34 -7.43
N TYR A 181 11.41 -6.61 -8.60
CA TYR A 181 10.98 -7.94 -9.00
C TYR A 181 11.56 -8.31 -10.36
N PHE A 182 12.01 -9.55 -10.51
CA PHE A 182 12.62 -10.10 -11.72
C PHE A 182 11.96 -11.43 -12.05
N PHE A 183 11.47 -11.59 -13.28
CA PHE A 183 11.05 -12.91 -13.74
C PHE A 183 12.23 -13.87 -13.83
N ASN A 184 11.94 -15.16 -13.68
CA ASN A 184 12.87 -16.23 -13.97
C ASN A 184 13.29 -16.20 -15.45
N LYS A 185 14.49 -16.72 -15.73
CA LYS A 185 14.98 -16.93 -17.09
C LYS A 185 14.36 -18.16 -17.73
#